data_AF-A0AAI9LES9-F1
#
_entry.id   AF-A0AAI9LES9-F1
#
_cell.length_a   1.000
_cell.length_b   1.000
_cell.length_c   1.000
_cell.angle_alpha   90.00
_cell.angle_beta   90.00
_cell.angle_gamma   90.00
#
_symmetry.space_group_name_H-M   'P 1'
#
loop_
_entity.id
_entity.type
_entity.pdbx_description
1 polymer ?
#
loop_
_entity_poly.entity_id
_entity_poly.type
_entity_poly.pdbx_seq_one_letter_code
_entity_poly.pdbx_strand_id
1 'polypeptide(L)'
;MTEAATFHLEMTRQIRAPRERVFDAFTDQAALAAWHCPRGMRVLEASADARVGGRYRLVMGGRDGSQHMVGGEYQKIDRANFLAYTWQWEGGELPEGTRTLIEVTLTDKDGGTLLHMRHSGFPDTATRDAHTSGWQSVFNRLSDYVDAEGSAGTVTVYGDGRSTYVRTVRMALAEKGIAYKLDPLTPRDPELLKHNPFGRIPAFTDGPLEFFETRAILSYIEEAFDGPSLISQAGPTARARCEQWISLINCHAYDAMVRRYVLQYVFPSGENSQPDRKTIDAALPDIAKQLDALEHAYGGRDFLAGNTLTMADLFFAPIVEYLGRFPESAAMLESRPNIRRAHAAMRARPSYAATQPNFG
;
A
#
# COMPACT_ATOMS: atom_id res chain seq x y z
N MET A 1 -24.38 -39.76 -14.64
CA MET A 1 -24.44 -38.29 -14.47
C MET A 1 -23.32 -37.72 -15.30
N THR A 2 -23.64 -36.95 -16.33
CA THR A 2 -22.64 -36.15 -17.07
C THR A 2 -22.01 -35.18 -16.08
N GLU A 3 -20.71 -35.32 -15.83
CA GLU A 3 -19.92 -34.37 -15.07
C GLU A 3 -20.05 -33.02 -15.79
N ALA A 4 -20.79 -32.08 -15.20
CA ALA A 4 -20.93 -30.76 -15.79
C ALA A 4 -19.53 -30.16 -15.92
N ALA A 5 -19.22 -29.55 -17.07
CA ALA A 5 -17.95 -28.86 -17.24
C ALA A 5 -17.81 -27.81 -16.14
N THR A 6 -16.82 -27.97 -15.27
CA THR A 6 -16.52 -27.01 -14.20
C THR A 6 -15.46 -26.02 -14.66
N PHE A 7 -15.45 -24.84 -14.05
CA PHE A 7 -14.45 -23.82 -14.33
C PHE A 7 -13.25 -23.97 -13.39
N HIS A 8 -12.11 -23.46 -13.83
CA HIS A 8 -10.89 -23.40 -13.03
C HIS A 8 -10.14 -22.09 -13.27
N LEU A 9 -9.25 -21.75 -12.33
CA LEU A 9 -8.26 -20.69 -12.47
C LEU A 9 -6.87 -21.24 -12.22
N GLU A 10 -5.89 -20.63 -12.84
CA GLU A 10 -4.47 -20.92 -12.65
C GLU A 10 -3.74 -19.63 -12.28
N MET A 11 -2.81 -19.73 -11.33
CA MET A 11 -2.06 -18.59 -10.83
C MET A 11 -0.62 -19.00 -10.58
N THR A 12 0.30 -18.11 -10.94
CA THR A 12 1.73 -18.30 -10.69
C THR A 12 2.26 -17.15 -9.84
N ARG A 13 3.14 -17.48 -8.88
CA ARG A 13 3.78 -16.51 -8.00
C ARG A 13 5.25 -16.86 -7.81
N GLN A 14 6.12 -15.89 -8.05
CA GLN A 14 7.52 -15.99 -7.66
C GLN A 14 7.67 -15.47 -6.23
N ILE A 15 8.28 -16.27 -5.37
CA ILE A 15 8.40 -16.02 -3.93
C ILE A 15 9.87 -16.14 -3.54
N ARG A 16 10.42 -15.12 -2.89
CA ARG A 16 11.80 -15.10 -2.37
C ARG A 16 11.88 -15.88 -1.05
N ALA A 17 11.69 -17.20 -1.14
CA ALA A 17 11.88 -18.13 -0.04
C ALA A 17 12.13 -19.56 -0.57
N PRO A 18 12.83 -20.43 0.18
CA PRO A 18 12.98 -21.84 -0.15
C PRO A 18 11.63 -22.58 -0.20
N ARG A 19 11.54 -23.63 -1.02
CA ARG A 19 10.31 -24.40 -1.23
C ARG A 19 9.77 -25.01 0.05
N GLU A 20 10.65 -25.48 0.92
CA GLU A 20 10.29 -26.04 2.23
C GLU A 20 9.55 -25.01 3.08
N ARG A 21 10.02 -23.76 3.12
CA ARG A 21 9.39 -22.69 3.88
C ARG A 21 8.03 -22.31 3.30
N VAL A 22 7.92 -22.26 1.98
CA VAL A 22 6.63 -22.01 1.31
C VAL A 22 5.67 -23.16 1.57
N PHE A 23 6.11 -24.40 1.46
CA PHE A 23 5.31 -25.59 1.72
C PHE A 23 4.83 -25.66 3.18
N ASP A 24 5.74 -25.43 4.14
CA ASP A 24 5.42 -25.43 5.57
C ASP A 24 4.35 -24.39 5.89
N ALA A 25 4.30 -23.27 5.16
CA ALA A 25 3.25 -22.28 5.33
C ALA A 25 1.82 -22.81 5.04
N PHE A 26 1.67 -23.82 4.18
CA PHE A 26 0.36 -24.44 3.88
C PHE A 26 -0.04 -25.56 4.85
N THR A 27 0.89 -26.03 5.68
CA THR A 27 0.69 -27.23 6.51
C THR A 27 0.83 -26.96 8.00
N ASP A 28 1.49 -25.87 8.39
CA ASP A 28 1.58 -25.42 9.76
C ASP A 28 0.39 -24.53 10.15
N GLN A 29 -0.26 -24.86 11.27
CA GLN A 29 -1.44 -24.13 11.76
C GLN A 29 -1.12 -22.67 12.09
N ALA A 30 0.03 -22.39 12.71
CA ALA A 30 0.40 -21.03 13.09
C ALA A 30 0.72 -20.18 11.85
N ALA A 31 1.35 -20.78 10.84
CA ALA A 31 1.56 -20.15 9.55
C ALA A 31 0.24 -19.82 8.86
N LEU A 32 -0.68 -20.78 8.76
CA LEU A 32 -2.00 -20.54 8.16
C LEU A 32 -2.74 -19.37 8.85
N ALA A 33 -2.64 -19.27 10.18
CA ALA A 33 -3.20 -18.15 10.94
C ALA A 33 -2.55 -16.79 10.61
N ALA A 34 -1.30 -16.77 10.15
CA ALA A 34 -0.58 -15.54 9.84
C ALA A 34 -0.87 -14.99 8.43
N TRP A 35 -1.09 -15.87 7.44
CA TRP A 35 -1.13 -15.45 6.03
C TRP A 35 -2.39 -15.85 5.25
N HIS A 36 -3.14 -16.88 5.65
CA HIS A 36 -4.15 -17.54 4.80
C HIS A 36 -5.50 -16.78 4.75
N CYS A 37 -5.45 -15.48 4.47
CA CYS A 37 -6.58 -14.61 4.17
C CYS A 37 -6.14 -13.44 3.26
N PRO A 38 -7.07 -12.76 2.57
CA PRO A 38 -6.73 -11.56 1.82
C PRO A 38 -6.15 -10.45 2.73
N ARG A 39 -5.30 -9.58 2.17
CA ARG A 39 -4.97 -8.27 2.77
C ARG A 39 -6.25 -7.51 3.16
N GLY A 40 -6.21 -6.80 4.29
CA GLY A 40 -7.36 -6.11 4.88
C GLY A 40 -8.28 -6.99 5.74
N MET A 41 -8.09 -8.31 5.74
CA MET A 41 -8.71 -9.25 6.67
C MET A 41 -7.65 -9.85 7.61
N ARG A 42 -8.11 -10.58 8.63
CA ARG A 42 -7.26 -11.37 9.52
C ARG A 42 -7.83 -12.76 9.70
N VAL A 43 -6.98 -13.77 9.87
CA VAL A 43 -7.45 -15.09 10.31
C VAL A 43 -7.69 -15.01 11.81
N LEU A 44 -8.93 -15.29 12.23
CA LEU A 44 -9.37 -15.33 13.62
C LEU A 44 -9.09 -16.69 14.25
N GLU A 45 -9.29 -17.76 13.48
CA GLU A 45 -9.05 -19.14 13.90
C GLU A 45 -8.47 -19.94 12.74
N ALA A 46 -7.49 -20.79 13.04
CA ALA A 46 -6.93 -21.76 12.09
C ALA A 46 -6.74 -23.11 12.78
N SER A 47 -7.05 -24.19 12.07
CA SER A 47 -6.72 -25.56 12.45
C SER A 47 -6.23 -26.34 11.24
N ALA A 48 -5.24 -27.21 11.44
CA ALA A 48 -4.71 -28.05 10.37
C ALA A 48 -4.19 -29.39 10.91
N ASP A 49 -4.77 -30.49 10.42
CA ASP A 49 -4.23 -31.86 10.55
C ASP A 49 -3.56 -32.21 9.20
N ALA A 50 -2.30 -31.79 9.02
CA ALA A 50 -1.59 -31.85 7.75
C ALA A 50 -1.06 -33.26 7.39
N ARG A 51 -1.99 -34.18 7.17
CA ARG A 51 -1.76 -35.52 6.62
C ARG A 51 -2.83 -35.81 5.58
N VAL A 52 -2.58 -36.77 4.68
CA VAL A 52 -3.61 -37.20 3.72
C VAL A 52 -4.86 -37.69 4.47
N GLY A 53 -6.03 -37.16 4.09
CA GLY A 53 -7.32 -37.37 4.76
C GLY A 53 -7.55 -36.51 6.01
N GLY A 54 -6.54 -35.77 6.46
CA GLY A 54 -6.66 -34.80 7.56
C GLY A 54 -7.37 -33.53 7.11
N ARG A 55 -8.03 -32.85 8.07
CA ARG A 55 -8.88 -31.68 7.80
C ARG A 55 -8.20 -30.39 8.25
N TYR A 56 -8.58 -29.30 7.58
CA TYR A 56 -8.22 -27.94 8.00
C TYR A 56 -9.47 -27.06 8.02
N ARG A 57 -9.39 -25.97 8.78
CA ARG A 57 -10.44 -24.95 8.88
C ARG A 57 -9.84 -23.59 9.16
N LEU A 58 -10.39 -22.55 8.53
CA LEU A 58 -10.01 -21.15 8.68
C LEU A 58 -11.27 -20.31 8.91
N VAL A 59 -11.19 -19.38 9.87
CA VAL A 59 -12.20 -18.33 10.07
C VAL A 59 -11.53 -17.00 9.81
N MET A 60 -11.98 -16.28 8.77
CA MET A 60 -11.42 -15.00 8.34
C MET A 60 -12.35 -13.87 8.75
N GLY A 61 -11.81 -12.84 9.40
CA GLY A 61 -12.57 -11.70 9.90
C GLY A 61 -12.24 -10.41 9.16
N GLY A 62 -13.27 -9.70 8.70
CA GLY A 62 -13.18 -8.33 8.21
C GLY A 62 -13.01 -7.29 9.33
N ARG A 63 -12.67 -6.06 8.95
CA ARG A 63 -12.61 -4.91 9.88
C ARG A 63 -14.01 -4.43 10.31
N ASP A 64 -15.02 -4.70 9.48
CA ASP A 64 -16.43 -4.41 9.72
C ASP A 64 -17.14 -5.44 10.63
N GLY A 65 -16.42 -6.47 11.07
CA GLY A 65 -16.95 -7.56 11.89
C GLY A 65 -17.51 -8.74 11.09
N SER A 66 -17.48 -8.69 9.75
CA SER A 66 -17.82 -9.84 8.91
C SER A 66 -16.92 -11.04 9.21
N GLN A 67 -17.47 -12.24 9.07
CA GLN A 67 -16.73 -13.50 9.21
C GLN A 67 -17.02 -14.42 8.03
N HIS A 68 -15.96 -15.03 7.52
CA HIS A 68 -15.98 -15.96 6.39
C HIS A 68 -15.27 -17.24 6.81
N MET A 69 -15.96 -18.36 6.70
CA MET A 69 -15.49 -19.65 7.21
C MET A 69 -15.24 -20.59 6.05
N VAL A 70 -14.07 -21.22 6.03
CA VAL A 70 -13.71 -22.19 5.01
C VAL A 70 -13.03 -23.39 5.65
N GLY A 71 -13.33 -24.57 5.13
CA GLY A 71 -12.64 -25.79 5.52
C GLY A 71 -12.37 -26.70 4.33
N GLY A 72 -11.65 -27.78 4.63
CA GLY A 72 -11.30 -28.75 3.62
C GLY A 72 -10.52 -29.93 4.16
N GLU A 73 -10.02 -30.73 3.24
CA GLU A 73 -9.30 -31.98 3.52
C GLU A 73 -8.10 -32.09 2.58
N TYR A 74 -6.93 -32.41 3.15
CA TYR A 74 -5.71 -32.66 2.39
C TYR A 74 -5.84 -33.98 1.61
N GLN A 75 -5.83 -33.90 0.29
CA GLN A 75 -5.95 -35.04 -0.62
C GLN A 75 -4.60 -35.66 -0.98
N LYS A 76 -3.57 -34.82 -1.11
CA LYS A 76 -2.20 -35.26 -1.42
C LYS A 76 -1.18 -34.31 -0.80
N ILE A 77 -0.12 -34.90 -0.24
CA ILE A 77 1.00 -34.18 0.35
C ILE A 77 2.30 -34.82 -0.16
N ASP A 78 3.10 -34.04 -0.87
CA ASP A 78 4.47 -34.36 -1.29
C ASP A 78 5.35 -33.17 -0.88
N ARG A 79 6.05 -33.33 0.25
CA ARG A 79 6.74 -32.24 0.95
C ARG A 79 7.66 -31.47 -0.01
N ALA A 80 7.53 -30.15 0.00
CA ALA A 80 8.29 -29.19 -0.82
C ALA A 80 8.09 -29.28 -2.34
N ASN A 81 7.23 -30.18 -2.85
CA ASN A 81 6.97 -30.33 -4.28
C ASN A 81 5.51 -30.05 -4.65
N PHE A 82 4.57 -30.66 -3.92
CA PHE A 82 3.16 -30.62 -4.28
C PHE A 82 2.22 -30.79 -3.08
N LEU A 83 1.12 -30.06 -3.07
CA LEU A 83 -0.03 -30.35 -2.20
C LEU A 83 -1.35 -30.20 -2.95
N ALA A 84 -2.32 -31.04 -2.62
CA ALA A 84 -3.70 -30.89 -3.06
C ALA A 84 -4.64 -30.97 -1.86
N TYR A 85 -5.60 -30.06 -1.79
CA TYR A 85 -6.58 -29.99 -0.73
C TYR A 85 -7.89 -29.42 -1.25
N THR A 86 -9.01 -29.90 -0.71
CA THR A 86 -10.33 -29.42 -1.12
C THR A 86 -10.67 -28.12 -0.43
N TRP A 87 -11.49 -27.28 -1.05
CA TRP A 87 -11.91 -25.98 -0.53
C TRP A 87 -13.43 -25.90 -0.49
N GLN A 88 -13.99 -25.53 0.66
CA GLN A 88 -15.44 -25.45 0.85
C GLN A 88 -15.78 -24.35 1.85
N TRP A 89 -16.66 -23.44 1.43
CA TRP A 89 -17.20 -22.38 2.29
C TRP A 89 -18.27 -22.91 3.24
N GLU A 90 -18.23 -22.47 4.49
CA GLU A 90 -19.23 -22.72 5.53
C GLU A 90 -20.11 -21.47 5.65
N GLY A 91 -21.17 -21.32 4.84
CA GLY A 91 -22.03 -20.12 4.94
C GLY A 91 -22.78 -19.65 3.70
N GLY A 92 -22.88 -20.45 2.63
CA GLY A 92 -23.69 -20.11 1.45
C GLY A 92 -23.04 -19.16 0.45
N GLU A 93 -21.74 -18.88 0.57
CA GLU A 93 -20.96 -18.12 -0.43
C GLU A 93 -20.81 -18.86 -1.76
N LEU A 94 -20.99 -20.18 -1.72
CA LEU A 94 -21.21 -21.04 -2.87
C LEU A 94 -22.51 -21.81 -2.66
N PRO A 95 -23.10 -22.37 -3.74
CA PRO A 95 -24.19 -23.33 -3.61
C PRO A 95 -23.84 -24.40 -2.58
N GLU A 96 -24.80 -24.75 -1.74
CA GLU A 96 -24.59 -25.69 -0.64
C GLU A 96 -24.00 -27.01 -1.15
N GLY A 97 -22.92 -27.46 -0.51
CA GLY A 97 -22.19 -28.66 -0.93
C GLY A 97 -21.16 -28.46 -2.05
N THR A 98 -20.95 -27.24 -2.56
CA THR A 98 -19.88 -26.99 -3.54
C THR A 98 -18.52 -27.22 -2.89
N ARG A 99 -17.81 -28.23 -3.40
CA ARG A 99 -16.46 -28.61 -2.99
C ARG A 99 -15.53 -28.45 -4.18
N THR A 100 -14.62 -27.49 -4.09
CA THR A 100 -13.60 -27.24 -5.11
C THR A 100 -12.27 -27.89 -4.72
N LEU A 101 -11.32 -27.96 -5.64
CA LEU A 101 -10.00 -28.55 -5.42
C LEU A 101 -8.90 -27.54 -5.72
N ILE A 102 -7.99 -27.38 -4.78
CA ILE A 102 -6.78 -26.57 -4.93
C ILE A 102 -5.58 -27.52 -5.03
N GLU A 103 -4.77 -27.30 -6.05
CA GLU A 103 -3.52 -28.00 -6.31
C GLU A 103 -2.39 -26.97 -6.39
N VAL A 104 -1.36 -27.14 -5.58
CA VAL A 104 -0.21 -26.24 -5.52
C VAL A 104 1.05 -27.03 -5.83
N THR A 105 1.75 -26.61 -6.89
CA THR A 105 3.05 -27.12 -7.30
C THR A 105 4.12 -26.09 -6.96
N LEU A 106 5.22 -26.54 -6.36
CA LEU A 106 6.35 -25.70 -5.97
C LEU A 106 7.61 -26.15 -6.71
N THR A 107 8.23 -25.24 -7.46
CA THR A 107 9.49 -25.49 -8.17
C THR A 107 10.54 -24.43 -7.84
N ASP A 108 11.82 -24.80 -7.88
CA ASP A 108 12.90 -23.83 -7.66
C ASP A 108 12.99 -22.85 -8.83
N LYS A 109 13.12 -21.55 -8.54
CA LYS A 109 13.34 -20.51 -9.56
C LYS A 109 14.08 -19.31 -8.98
N ASP A 110 15.17 -18.89 -9.63
CA ASP A 110 15.97 -17.70 -9.29
C ASP A 110 16.39 -17.62 -7.81
N GLY A 111 16.74 -18.76 -7.20
CA GLY A 111 17.10 -18.86 -5.79
C GLY A 111 15.92 -18.77 -4.80
N GLY A 112 14.69 -18.70 -5.31
CA GLY A 112 13.45 -18.80 -4.54
C GLY A 112 12.52 -19.89 -5.08
N THR A 113 11.22 -19.72 -4.86
CA THR A 113 10.18 -20.66 -5.25
C THR A 113 9.27 -20.05 -6.31
N LEU A 114 9.01 -20.80 -7.38
CA LEU A 114 7.87 -20.60 -8.26
C LEU A 114 6.71 -21.45 -7.75
N LEU A 115 5.68 -20.78 -7.22
CA LEU A 115 4.42 -21.39 -6.85
C LEU A 115 3.48 -21.35 -8.05
N HIS A 116 2.93 -22.50 -8.43
CA HIS A 116 1.84 -22.62 -9.40
C HIS A 116 0.62 -23.22 -8.70
N MET A 117 -0.48 -22.48 -8.63
CA MET A 117 -1.75 -22.94 -8.09
C MET A 117 -2.76 -23.16 -9.22
N ARG A 118 -3.42 -24.30 -9.21
CA ARG A 118 -4.64 -24.58 -9.98
C ARG A 118 -5.80 -24.77 -8.99
N HIS A 119 -6.87 -23.99 -9.15
CA HIS A 119 -8.09 -24.14 -8.35
C HIS A 119 -9.25 -24.47 -9.30
N SER A 120 -9.85 -25.65 -9.15
CA SER A 120 -10.86 -26.22 -10.06
C SER A 120 -12.14 -26.62 -9.34
N GLY A 121 -13.22 -26.81 -10.10
CA GLY A 121 -14.53 -27.22 -9.57
C GLY A 121 -15.53 -26.08 -9.40
N PHE A 122 -15.25 -24.88 -9.92
CA PHE A 122 -16.18 -23.76 -9.82
C PHE A 122 -17.44 -23.99 -10.67
N PRO A 123 -18.63 -23.59 -10.16
CA PRO A 123 -19.89 -23.79 -10.87
C PRO A 123 -20.07 -22.84 -12.06
N ASP A 124 -19.45 -21.66 -12.01
CA ASP A 124 -19.57 -20.61 -13.03
C ASP A 124 -18.32 -19.71 -13.08
N THR A 125 -18.23 -18.87 -14.12
CA THR A 125 -17.10 -17.96 -14.35
C THR A 125 -17.05 -16.82 -13.34
N ALA A 126 -18.19 -16.28 -12.92
CA ALA A 126 -18.26 -15.13 -12.00
C ALA A 126 -17.66 -15.50 -10.64
N THR A 127 -18.01 -16.68 -10.13
CA THR A 127 -17.44 -17.26 -8.91
C THR A 127 -15.93 -17.44 -9.03
N ARG A 128 -15.46 -18.01 -10.15
CA ARG A 128 -14.04 -18.21 -10.44
C ARG A 128 -13.27 -16.89 -10.51
N ASP A 129 -13.85 -15.85 -11.10
CA ASP A 129 -13.24 -14.53 -11.23
C ASP A 129 -13.14 -13.82 -9.86
N ALA A 130 -14.17 -13.95 -9.01
CA ALA A 130 -14.13 -13.46 -7.63
C ALA A 130 -13.04 -14.15 -6.78
N HIS A 131 -12.82 -15.45 -6.99
CA HIS A 131 -11.73 -16.17 -6.30
C HIS A 131 -10.35 -15.72 -6.81
N THR A 132 -10.21 -15.36 -8.09
CA THR A 132 -8.94 -14.87 -8.65
C THR A 132 -8.42 -13.65 -7.89
N SER A 133 -9.26 -12.65 -7.64
CA SER A 133 -8.86 -11.43 -6.91
C SER A 133 -8.52 -11.74 -5.44
N GLY A 134 -9.29 -12.61 -4.78
CA GLY A 134 -9.02 -13.07 -3.42
C GLY A 134 -7.65 -13.75 -3.31
N TRP A 135 -7.36 -14.69 -4.22
CA TRP A 135 -6.08 -15.42 -4.22
C TRP A 135 -4.88 -14.53 -4.52
N GLN A 136 -5.01 -13.50 -5.36
CA GLN A 136 -3.93 -12.53 -5.58
C GLN A 136 -3.52 -11.87 -4.26
N SER A 137 -4.50 -11.43 -3.49
CA SER A 137 -4.29 -10.78 -2.19
C SER A 137 -3.74 -11.76 -1.13
N VAL A 138 -4.27 -12.98 -1.08
CA VAL A 138 -3.78 -14.07 -0.20
C VAL A 138 -2.31 -14.39 -0.49
N PHE A 139 -1.92 -14.49 -1.76
CA PHE A 139 -0.52 -14.75 -2.13
C PHE A 139 0.40 -13.57 -1.88
N ASN A 140 -0.09 -12.32 -1.86
CA ASN A 140 0.69 -11.19 -1.35
C ASN A 140 1.05 -11.40 0.13
N ARG A 141 0.10 -11.83 0.98
CA ARG A 141 0.40 -12.16 2.40
C ARG A 141 1.33 -13.36 2.55
N LEU A 142 1.15 -14.40 1.73
CA LEU A 142 2.07 -15.55 1.73
C LEU A 142 3.50 -15.09 1.45
N SER A 143 3.70 -14.29 0.40
CA SER A 143 5.01 -13.72 0.05
C SER A 143 5.62 -12.96 1.22
N ASP A 144 4.88 -12.05 1.84
CA ASP A 144 5.37 -11.27 2.99
C ASP A 144 5.74 -12.15 4.19
N TYR A 145 4.95 -13.19 4.47
CA TYR A 145 5.17 -14.07 5.62
C TYR A 145 6.44 -14.91 5.48
N VAL A 146 6.68 -15.42 4.27
CA VAL A 146 7.80 -16.33 4.02
C VAL A 146 9.08 -15.61 3.60
N ASP A 147 9.00 -14.37 3.12
CA ASP A 147 10.16 -13.58 2.73
C ASP A 147 10.90 -13.02 3.95
N ALA A 148 12.14 -13.45 4.15
CA ALA A 148 12.97 -13.01 5.28
C ALA A 148 13.36 -11.52 5.20
N GLU A 149 13.30 -10.91 4.01
CA GLU A 149 13.59 -9.49 3.79
C GLU A 149 12.33 -8.61 3.85
N GLY A 150 11.15 -9.20 4.07
CA GLY A 150 9.86 -8.51 4.23
C GLY A 150 9.12 -8.20 2.91
N SER A 151 8.05 -7.40 2.99
CA SER A 151 7.11 -7.09 1.90
C SER A 151 7.70 -6.37 0.67
N ALA A 152 9.00 -6.06 0.68
CA ALA A 152 9.67 -5.43 -0.46
C ALA A 152 9.60 -6.30 -1.72
N GLY A 153 9.40 -7.61 -1.58
CA GLY A 153 9.26 -8.53 -2.71
C GLY A 153 8.03 -8.26 -3.59
N THR A 154 7.02 -7.56 -3.08
CA THR A 154 5.79 -7.25 -3.83
C THR A 154 5.54 -5.77 -3.98
N VAL A 155 5.97 -4.95 -3.01
CA VAL A 155 5.72 -3.51 -2.99
C VAL A 155 6.82 -2.72 -3.69
N THR A 156 6.48 -2.03 -4.78
CA THR A 156 7.38 -1.09 -5.48
C THR A 156 6.76 0.30 -5.59
N VAL A 157 7.53 1.33 -5.25
CA VAL A 157 7.20 2.73 -5.48
C VAL A 157 8.05 3.22 -6.65
N TYR A 158 7.41 3.73 -7.70
CA TYR A 158 8.08 4.26 -8.88
C TYR A 158 8.10 5.78 -8.83
N GLY A 159 9.30 6.36 -8.80
CA GLY A 159 9.48 7.81 -8.90
C GLY A 159 10.76 8.34 -8.27
N ASP A 160 11.07 9.59 -8.58
CA ASP A 160 12.17 10.34 -7.98
C ASP A 160 11.91 10.58 -6.47
N GLY A 161 12.87 10.17 -5.63
CA GLY A 161 12.82 10.34 -4.18
C GLY A 161 12.75 11.79 -3.68
N ARG A 162 13.03 12.78 -4.55
CA ARG A 162 12.87 14.22 -4.29
C ARG A 162 11.44 14.71 -4.50
N SER A 163 10.57 13.95 -5.15
CA SER A 163 9.16 14.33 -5.28
C SER A 163 8.47 14.31 -3.91
N THR A 164 7.75 15.39 -3.58
CA THR A 164 6.98 15.46 -2.33
C THR A 164 5.95 14.32 -2.24
N TYR A 165 5.30 13.98 -3.36
CA TYR A 165 4.31 12.90 -3.40
C TYR A 165 4.93 11.50 -3.31
N VAL A 166 6.07 11.27 -3.95
CA VAL A 166 6.83 10.01 -3.79
C VAL A 166 7.24 9.87 -2.32
N ARG A 167 7.72 10.96 -1.71
CA ARG A 167 8.07 10.99 -0.28
C ARG A 167 6.87 10.73 0.63
N THR A 168 5.68 11.26 0.31
CA THR A 168 4.44 10.97 1.04
C THR A 168 4.12 9.48 1.08
N VAL A 169 4.20 8.77 -0.06
CA VAL A 169 3.99 7.30 -0.12
C VAL A 169 5.04 6.57 0.73
N ARG A 170 6.31 6.95 0.58
CA ARG A 170 7.42 6.32 1.32
C ARG A 170 7.30 6.50 2.83
N MET A 171 6.86 7.67 3.29
CA MET A 171 6.60 7.89 4.72
C MET A 171 5.43 7.03 5.21
N ALA A 172 4.34 6.91 4.43
CA ALA A 172 3.21 6.06 4.79
C ALA A 172 3.63 4.59 4.97
N LEU A 173 4.44 4.06 4.05
CA LEU A 173 5.01 2.72 4.14
C LEU A 173 5.90 2.57 5.39
N ALA A 174 6.77 3.55 5.65
CA ALA A 174 7.65 3.54 6.82
C ALA A 174 6.89 3.62 8.15
N GLU A 175 5.82 4.41 8.25
CA GLU A 175 4.96 4.49 9.44
C GLU A 175 4.27 3.17 9.75
N LYS A 176 3.93 2.40 8.71
CA LYS A 176 3.31 1.08 8.84
C LYS A 176 4.34 -0.06 8.94
N GLY A 177 5.64 0.25 8.89
CA GLY A 177 6.71 -0.76 8.93
C GLY A 177 6.79 -1.65 7.69
N ILE A 178 6.30 -1.18 6.55
CA ILE A 178 6.22 -1.93 5.29
C ILE A 178 7.52 -1.73 4.52
N ALA A 179 8.20 -2.83 4.20
CA ALA A 179 9.36 -2.82 3.33
C ALA A 179 8.92 -2.64 1.87
N TYR A 180 9.70 -1.90 1.07
CA TYR A 180 9.39 -1.60 -0.33
C TYR A 180 10.67 -1.39 -1.15
N LYS A 181 10.57 -1.61 -2.47
CA LYS A 181 11.58 -1.15 -3.45
C LYS A 181 11.23 0.26 -3.93
N LEU A 182 12.21 1.16 -3.97
CA LEU A 182 12.09 2.43 -4.69
C LEU A 182 12.74 2.27 -6.07
N ASP A 183 11.94 2.41 -7.13
CA ASP A 183 12.44 2.41 -8.51
C ASP A 183 12.51 3.85 -9.04
N PRO A 184 13.71 4.42 -9.23
CA PRO A 184 13.88 5.83 -9.56
C PRO A 184 13.52 6.10 -11.03
N LEU A 185 12.24 6.37 -11.30
CA LEU A 185 11.75 6.80 -12.60
C LEU A 185 11.42 8.29 -12.61
N THR A 186 11.59 8.94 -13.77
CA THR A 186 11.28 10.36 -13.95
C THR A 186 9.90 10.56 -14.58
N PRO A 187 9.26 11.74 -14.41
CA PRO A 187 8.00 12.02 -15.08
C PRO A 187 8.10 11.85 -16.61
N ARG A 188 7.10 11.21 -17.22
CA ARG A 188 7.01 10.85 -18.65
C ARG A 188 8.04 9.84 -19.16
N ASP A 189 8.81 9.20 -18.28
CA ASP A 189 9.65 8.06 -18.65
C ASP A 189 8.79 6.95 -19.31
N PRO A 190 9.21 6.36 -20.45
CA PRO A 190 8.49 5.26 -21.09
C PRO A 190 8.22 4.05 -20.17
N GLU A 191 9.12 3.76 -19.23
CA GLU A 191 8.90 2.69 -18.25
C GLU A 191 7.83 3.09 -17.22
N LEU A 192 7.80 4.36 -16.80
CA LEU A 192 6.75 4.86 -15.90
C LEU A 192 5.37 4.83 -16.56
N LEU A 193 5.29 5.09 -17.87
CA LEU A 193 4.03 5.09 -18.61
C LEU A 193 3.35 3.72 -18.64
N LYS A 194 4.09 2.63 -18.37
CA LYS A 194 3.52 1.29 -18.20
C LYS A 194 2.67 1.17 -16.92
N HIS A 195 2.99 1.96 -15.89
CA HIS A 195 2.34 1.94 -14.57
C HIS A 195 1.42 3.14 -14.33
N ASN A 196 1.68 4.28 -14.98
CA ASN A 196 0.86 5.49 -14.89
C ASN A 196 0.69 6.15 -16.27
N PRO A 197 -0.48 6.05 -16.92
CA PRO A 197 -0.71 6.58 -18.27
C PRO A 197 -0.62 8.10 -18.36
N PHE A 198 -0.67 8.82 -17.23
CA PHE A 198 -0.52 10.28 -17.19
C PHE A 198 0.95 10.73 -17.09
N GLY A 199 1.90 9.79 -16.99
CA GLY A 199 3.34 10.06 -16.90
C GLY A 199 3.72 10.86 -15.65
N ARG A 200 2.95 10.72 -14.56
CA ARG A 200 3.18 11.39 -13.27
C ARG A 200 3.73 10.40 -12.24
N ILE A 201 4.46 10.92 -11.27
CA ILE A 201 4.97 10.16 -10.12
C ILE A 201 4.22 10.59 -8.85
N PRO A 202 4.04 9.68 -7.87
CA PRO A 202 4.41 8.27 -7.89
C PRO A 202 3.48 7.41 -8.76
N ALA A 203 4.01 6.27 -9.23
CA ALA A 203 3.23 5.06 -9.46
C ALA A 203 3.59 4.03 -8.38
N PHE A 204 2.74 3.02 -8.18
CA PHE A 204 2.90 2.05 -7.10
C PHE A 204 2.40 0.67 -7.54
N THR A 205 3.08 -0.39 -7.12
CA THR A 205 2.61 -1.77 -7.30
C THR A 205 2.67 -2.58 -6.00
N ASP A 206 1.72 -3.50 -5.82
CA ASP A 206 1.79 -4.63 -4.86
C ASP A 206 1.57 -5.95 -5.61
N GLY A 207 2.66 -6.57 -6.06
CA GLY A 207 2.63 -7.69 -6.98
C GLY A 207 2.00 -7.28 -8.31
N PRO A 208 0.92 -7.92 -8.78
CA PRO A 208 0.26 -7.57 -10.05
C PRO A 208 -0.69 -6.37 -9.93
N LEU A 209 -0.94 -5.86 -8.73
CA LEU A 209 -1.82 -4.70 -8.53
C LEU A 209 -1.04 -3.41 -8.81
N GLU A 210 -1.65 -2.50 -9.57
CA GLU A 210 -1.05 -1.22 -9.95
C GLU A 210 -1.95 -0.05 -9.53
N PHE A 211 -1.33 0.98 -8.97
CA PHE A 211 -2.04 2.17 -8.49
C PHE A 211 -1.25 3.44 -8.87
N PHE A 212 -1.99 4.49 -9.22
CA PHE A 212 -1.50 5.86 -9.35
C PHE A 212 -2.45 6.80 -8.58
N GLU A 213 -2.08 8.08 -8.46
CA GLU A 213 -2.62 9.06 -7.51
C GLU A 213 -2.24 8.77 -6.05
N THR A 214 -1.44 9.67 -5.47
CA THR A 214 -0.89 9.54 -4.10
C THR A 214 -1.95 9.24 -3.05
N ARG A 215 -3.13 9.86 -3.15
CA ARG A 215 -4.21 9.67 -2.17
C ARG A 215 -4.84 8.29 -2.28
N ALA A 216 -5.00 7.76 -3.49
CA ALA A 216 -5.51 6.41 -3.73
C ALA A 216 -4.50 5.37 -3.22
N ILE A 217 -3.21 5.57 -3.51
CA ILE A 217 -2.11 4.73 -3.00
C ILE A 217 -2.13 4.67 -1.47
N LEU A 218 -2.25 5.81 -0.79
CA LEU A 218 -2.32 5.83 0.68
C LEU A 218 -3.59 5.15 1.23
N SER A 219 -4.72 5.23 0.53
CA SER A 219 -5.95 4.50 0.89
C SER A 219 -5.74 2.99 0.83
N TYR A 220 -5.12 2.52 -0.25
CA TYR A 220 -4.77 1.11 -0.40
C TYR A 220 -3.83 0.66 0.72
N ILE A 221 -2.77 1.44 1.00
CA ILE A 221 -1.81 1.13 2.07
C ILE A 221 -2.51 1.02 3.44
N GLU A 222 -3.44 1.93 3.75
CA GLU A 222 -4.18 1.92 5.02
C GLU A 222 -5.07 0.69 5.16
N GLU A 223 -5.78 0.32 4.10
CA GLU A 223 -6.75 -0.78 4.14
C GLU A 223 -6.07 -2.15 4.05
N ALA A 224 -5.06 -2.29 3.19
CA ALA A 224 -4.44 -3.56 2.85
C ALA A 224 -3.39 -4.02 3.87
N PHE A 225 -2.75 -3.11 4.59
CA PHE A 225 -1.64 -3.44 5.49
C PHE A 225 -1.97 -3.16 6.96
N ASP A 226 -1.34 -3.95 7.81
CA ASP A 226 -1.38 -3.78 9.26
C ASP A 226 -0.47 -2.61 9.69
N GLY A 227 -0.48 -2.28 10.98
CA GLY A 227 0.29 -1.18 11.56
C GLY A 227 -0.54 0.05 11.93
N PRO A 228 0.10 1.13 12.41
CA PRO A 228 -0.60 2.33 12.85
C PRO A 228 -1.53 2.90 11.77
N SER A 229 -2.74 3.28 12.18
CA SER A 229 -3.75 3.89 11.29
C SER A 229 -3.28 5.26 10.83
N LEU A 230 -3.34 5.51 9.52
CA LEU A 230 -3.04 6.82 8.93
C LEU A 230 -4.29 7.69 8.75
N ILE A 231 -5.47 7.17 9.12
CA ILE A 231 -6.72 7.94 9.16
C ILE A 231 -7.14 8.21 10.60
N SER A 232 -7.94 9.26 10.79
CA SER A 232 -8.52 9.55 12.11
C SER A 232 -9.57 8.50 12.49
N GLN A 233 -9.46 8.01 13.72
CA GLN A 233 -10.43 7.08 14.32
C GLN A 233 -11.53 7.81 15.13
N ALA A 234 -11.51 9.15 15.17
CA ALA A 234 -12.50 9.96 15.88
C ALA A 234 -13.82 10.17 15.11
N GLY A 235 -14.17 9.24 14.22
CA GLY A 235 -15.42 9.25 13.46
C GLY A 235 -15.40 10.02 12.13
N PRO A 236 -16.55 10.07 11.42
CA PRO A 236 -16.63 10.56 10.05
C PRO A 236 -16.25 12.03 9.89
N THR A 237 -16.57 12.89 10.86
CA THR A 237 -16.21 14.32 10.81
C THR A 237 -14.71 14.54 10.84
N ALA A 238 -13.97 13.77 11.64
CA ALA A 238 -12.51 13.87 11.71
C ALA A 238 -11.85 13.34 10.43
N ARG A 239 -12.39 12.26 9.84
CA ARG A 239 -11.95 11.75 8.53
C ARG A 239 -12.20 12.76 7.41
N ALA A 240 -13.38 13.38 7.38
CA ALA A 240 -13.70 14.44 6.42
C ALA A 240 -12.77 15.65 6.58
N ARG A 241 -12.38 16.01 7.81
CA ARG A 241 -11.39 17.07 8.05
C ARG A 241 -10.00 16.72 7.51
N CYS A 242 -9.56 15.47 7.67
CA CYS A 242 -8.32 14.99 7.06
C CYS A 242 -8.38 15.11 5.53
N GLU A 243 -9.47 14.64 4.92
CA GLU A 243 -9.64 14.70 3.47
C GLU A 243 -9.73 16.14 2.95
N GLN A 244 -10.36 17.05 3.70
CA GLN A 244 -10.39 18.48 3.37
C GLN A 244 -8.96 19.04 3.22
N TRP A 245 -8.05 18.72 4.14
CA TRP A 245 -6.67 19.22 4.08
C TRP A 245 -5.88 18.60 2.94
N ILE A 246 -6.04 17.29 2.69
CA ILE A 246 -5.43 16.62 1.53
C ILE A 246 -5.95 17.26 0.23
N SER A 247 -7.24 17.51 0.14
CA SER A 247 -7.87 18.14 -1.03
C SER A 247 -7.36 19.56 -1.24
N LEU A 248 -7.27 20.36 -0.18
CA LEU A 248 -6.68 21.70 -0.23
C LEU A 248 -5.23 21.66 -0.72
N ILE A 249 -4.44 20.68 -0.26
CA ILE A 249 -3.07 20.50 -0.71
C ILE A 249 -3.02 20.16 -2.19
N ASN A 250 -3.78 19.16 -2.64
CA ASN A 250 -3.72 18.69 -4.03
C ASN A 250 -4.28 19.71 -5.03
N CYS A 251 -5.36 20.41 -4.66
CA CYS A 251 -6.06 21.34 -5.55
C CYS A 251 -5.49 22.76 -5.55
N HIS A 252 -4.83 23.18 -4.46
CA HIS A 252 -4.39 24.57 -4.29
C HIS A 252 -2.94 24.70 -3.83
N ALA A 253 -2.57 24.04 -2.72
CA ALA A 253 -1.27 24.26 -2.12
C ALA A 253 -0.12 23.75 -2.98
N TYR A 254 -0.29 22.59 -3.63
CA TYR A 254 0.73 22.03 -4.50
C TYR A 254 1.00 22.93 -5.71
N ASP A 255 -0.05 23.55 -6.28
CA ASP A 255 0.14 24.49 -7.38
C ASP A 255 0.92 25.73 -6.93
N ALA A 256 0.46 26.41 -5.88
CA ALA A 256 1.08 27.64 -5.40
C ALA A 256 2.48 27.41 -4.80
N MET A 257 2.57 26.49 -3.84
CA MET A 257 3.79 26.25 -3.05
C MET A 257 4.83 25.43 -3.80
N VAL A 258 4.42 24.47 -4.65
CA VAL A 258 5.37 23.59 -5.34
C VAL A 258 5.58 24.04 -6.78
N ARG A 259 4.54 24.08 -7.62
CA ARG A 259 4.71 24.34 -9.08
C ARG A 259 5.15 25.77 -9.39
N ARG A 260 4.46 26.76 -8.82
CA ARG A 260 4.74 28.18 -9.07
C ARG A 260 5.84 28.77 -8.18
N TYR A 261 6.27 28.05 -7.14
CA TYR A 261 7.29 28.51 -6.20
C TYR A 261 8.51 27.57 -6.17
N VAL A 262 8.47 26.44 -5.46
CA VAL A 262 9.64 25.55 -5.27
C VAL A 262 10.29 25.14 -6.59
N LEU A 263 9.51 24.72 -7.59
CA LEU A 263 10.07 24.24 -8.87
C LEU A 263 10.77 25.34 -9.66
N GLN A 264 10.41 26.62 -9.45
CA GLN A 264 11.10 27.75 -10.10
C GLN A 264 12.52 27.92 -9.55
N TYR A 265 12.76 27.57 -8.29
CA TYR A 265 14.10 27.56 -7.72
C TYR A 265 14.89 26.29 -8.05
N VAL A 266 14.23 25.13 -8.05
CA VAL A 266 14.90 23.84 -8.27
C VAL A 266 15.21 23.62 -9.76
N PHE A 267 14.36 24.09 -10.66
CA PHE A 267 14.51 23.99 -12.11
C PHE A 267 14.28 25.37 -12.74
N PRO A 268 15.23 26.31 -12.57
CA PRO A 268 15.03 27.67 -13.03
C PRO A 268 14.98 27.74 -14.55
N SER A 269 13.94 28.40 -15.06
CA SER A 269 13.74 28.65 -16.50
C SER A 269 13.61 30.14 -16.82
N GLY A 270 13.91 31.01 -15.86
CA GLY A 270 13.93 32.46 -16.05
C GLY A 270 15.18 32.95 -16.77
N GLU A 271 15.27 34.27 -16.92
CA GLU A 271 16.42 34.92 -17.56
C GLU A 271 17.73 34.53 -16.86
N ASN A 272 18.77 34.23 -17.65
CA ASN A 272 20.08 33.79 -17.15
C ASN A 272 20.01 32.55 -16.22
N SER A 273 19.06 31.64 -16.47
CA SER A 273 18.82 30.46 -15.63
C SER A 273 18.53 30.82 -14.16
N GLN A 274 17.96 31.99 -13.92
CA GLN A 274 17.47 32.39 -12.60
C GLN A 274 16.03 31.92 -12.38
N PRO A 275 15.56 31.82 -11.12
CA PRO A 275 14.17 31.55 -10.83
C PRO A 275 13.24 32.59 -11.49
N ASP A 276 12.15 32.14 -12.10
CA ASP A 276 11.18 33.04 -12.75
C ASP A 276 10.44 33.88 -11.71
N ARG A 277 10.92 35.11 -11.50
CA ARG A 277 10.32 36.00 -10.50
C ARG A 277 8.87 36.34 -10.77
N LYS A 278 8.47 36.49 -12.02
CA LYS A 278 7.09 36.84 -12.35
C LYS A 278 6.13 35.76 -11.85
N THR A 279 6.47 34.49 -12.07
CA THR A 279 5.67 33.36 -11.61
C THR A 279 5.67 33.26 -10.09
N ILE A 280 6.85 33.46 -9.46
CA ILE A 280 6.98 33.34 -8.01
C ILE A 280 6.24 34.49 -7.28
N ASP A 281 6.43 35.75 -7.68
CA ASP A 281 5.79 36.92 -7.07
C ASP A 281 4.26 36.82 -7.14
N ALA A 282 3.73 36.30 -8.25
CA ALA A 282 2.30 36.03 -8.39
C ALA A 282 1.78 34.91 -7.48
N ALA A 283 2.65 34.00 -7.01
CA ALA A 283 2.28 32.91 -6.11
C ALA A 283 2.36 33.28 -4.62
N LEU A 284 3.19 34.26 -4.24
CA LEU A 284 3.39 34.64 -2.83
C LEU A 284 2.08 34.96 -2.07
N PRO A 285 1.10 35.70 -2.62
CA PRO A 285 -0.16 35.95 -1.91
C PRO A 285 -0.98 34.68 -1.65
N ASP A 286 -1.01 33.75 -2.61
CA ASP A 286 -1.70 32.46 -2.47
C ASP A 286 -1.03 31.60 -1.39
N ILE A 287 0.31 31.54 -1.41
CA ILE A 287 1.11 30.82 -0.42
C ILE A 287 0.84 31.39 0.97
N ALA A 288 0.89 32.70 1.15
CA ALA A 288 0.64 33.36 2.43
C ALA A 288 -0.75 33.00 2.98
N LYS A 289 -1.79 33.13 2.15
CA LYS A 289 -3.18 32.82 2.51
C LYS A 289 -3.38 31.35 2.89
N GLN A 290 -2.78 30.43 2.13
CA GLN A 290 -2.90 28.99 2.39
C GLN A 290 -2.12 28.58 3.65
N LEU A 291 -0.93 29.16 3.87
CA LEU A 291 -0.19 28.95 5.11
C LEU A 291 -0.92 29.53 6.32
N ASP A 292 -1.63 30.65 6.21
CA ASP A 292 -2.46 31.19 7.32
C ASP A 292 -3.62 30.25 7.67
N ALA A 293 -4.27 29.67 6.66
CA ALA A 293 -5.31 28.67 6.89
C ALA A 293 -4.77 27.42 7.61
N LEU A 294 -3.59 26.94 7.22
CA LEU A 294 -2.93 25.78 7.84
C LEU A 294 -2.40 26.10 9.25
N GLU A 295 -1.86 27.29 9.46
CA GLU A 295 -1.42 27.78 10.78
C GLU A 295 -2.58 27.82 11.77
N HIS A 296 -3.73 28.36 11.34
CA HIS A 296 -4.95 28.35 12.13
C HIS A 296 -5.45 26.93 12.38
N ALA A 297 -5.38 26.05 11.37
CA ALA A 297 -5.81 24.66 11.49
C ALA A 297 -5.01 23.86 12.51
N TYR A 298 -3.68 24.01 12.52
CA TYR A 298 -2.86 23.37 13.54
C TYR A 298 -3.26 23.86 14.94
N GLY A 299 -3.45 25.17 15.11
CA GLY A 299 -3.74 25.75 16.42
C GLY A 299 -2.71 25.27 17.45
N GLY A 300 -3.14 24.74 18.59
CA GLY A 300 -2.25 24.16 19.60
C GLY A 300 -1.77 22.71 19.36
N ARG A 301 -2.07 22.09 18.21
CA ARG A 301 -1.84 20.67 17.95
C ARG A 301 -0.64 20.42 17.06
N ASP A 302 -0.04 19.24 17.18
CA ASP A 302 1.11 18.83 16.35
C ASP A 302 0.70 18.21 15.00
N PHE A 303 -0.59 17.91 14.81
CA PHE A 303 -1.13 17.29 13.60
C PHE A 303 -2.38 18.04 13.07
N LEU A 304 -2.56 18.05 11.75
CA LEU A 304 -3.57 18.84 11.04
C LEU A 304 -5.01 18.40 11.36
N ALA A 305 -5.22 17.09 11.47
CA ALA A 305 -6.56 16.48 11.51
C ALA A 305 -6.84 15.71 12.81
N GLY A 306 -6.23 16.11 13.92
CA GLY A 306 -6.46 15.48 15.22
C GLY A 306 -5.27 15.61 16.17
N ASN A 307 -5.18 14.67 17.12
CA ASN A 307 -4.06 14.58 18.06
C ASN A 307 -3.07 13.46 17.68
N THR A 308 -3.29 12.81 16.54
CA THR A 308 -2.45 11.74 16.01
C THR A 308 -2.09 12.05 14.57
N LEU A 309 -0.96 11.51 14.12
CA LEU A 309 -0.54 11.55 12.72
C LEU A 309 -1.67 11.03 11.80
N THR A 310 -1.89 11.73 10.69
CA THR A 310 -2.76 11.30 9.61
C THR A 310 -2.10 11.47 8.24
N MET A 311 -2.74 10.95 7.20
CA MET A 311 -2.35 11.16 5.80
C MET A 311 -2.18 12.66 5.48
N ALA A 312 -3.01 13.55 6.03
CA ALA A 312 -2.89 14.99 5.80
C ALA A 312 -1.50 15.53 6.20
N ASP A 313 -0.95 15.06 7.32
CA ASP A 313 0.38 15.44 7.79
C ASP A 313 1.47 14.93 6.84
N LEU A 314 1.32 13.70 6.32
CA LEU A 314 2.24 13.10 5.35
C LEU A 314 2.24 13.82 3.99
N PHE A 315 1.11 14.40 3.59
CA PHE A 315 1.01 15.21 2.37
C PHE A 315 1.71 16.56 2.56
N PHE A 316 1.57 17.19 3.73
CA PHE A 316 2.06 18.56 3.93
C PHE A 316 3.53 18.64 4.36
N ALA A 317 4.00 17.72 5.20
CA ALA A 317 5.34 17.77 5.79
C ALA A 317 6.50 17.87 4.76
N PRO A 318 6.45 17.18 3.59
CA PRO A 318 7.46 17.34 2.54
C PRO A 318 7.43 18.72 1.90
N ILE A 319 6.25 19.35 1.78
CA ILE A 319 6.11 20.70 1.20
C ILE A 319 6.74 21.73 2.14
N VAL A 320 6.47 21.65 3.44
CA VAL A 320 7.04 22.58 4.44
C VAL A 320 8.57 22.53 4.45
N GLU A 321 9.16 21.36 4.29
CA GLU A 321 10.62 21.21 4.16
C GLU A 321 11.19 21.97 2.97
N TYR A 322 10.54 21.92 1.81
CA TYR A 322 10.98 22.68 0.64
C TYR A 322 10.77 24.18 0.81
N LEU A 323 9.65 24.60 1.40
CA LEU A 323 9.40 26.01 1.71
C LEU A 323 10.45 26.59 2.68
N GLY A 324 10.97 25.78 3.61
CA GLY A 324 12.04 26.22 4.52
C GLY A 324 13.38 26.51 3.84
N ARG A 325 13.56 26.16 2.55
CA ARG A 325 14.84 26.30 1.83
C ARG A 325 14.98 27.58 1.02
N PHE A 326 13.89 28.31 0.81
CA PHE A 326 13.85 29.48 -0.08
C PHE A 326 13.40 30.73 0.69
N PRO A 327 13.93 31.91 0.33
CA PRO A 327 13.96 33.07 1.24
C PRO A 327 12.58 33.60 1.63
N GLU A 328 11.65 33.76 0.68
CA GLU A 328 10.33 34.32 0.95
C GLU A 328 9.48 33.38 1.80
N SER A 329 9.44 32.09 1.44
CA SER A 329 8.66 31.12 2.19
C SER A 329 9.29 30.77 3.53
N ALA A 330 10.62 30.80 3.66
CA ALA A 330 11.29 30.66 4.95
C ALA A 330 10.91 31.81 5.90
N ALA A 331 10.91 33.05 5.40
CA ALA A 331 10.45 34.21 6.18
C ALA A 331 8.97 34.09 6.58
N MET A 332 8.11 33.60 5.67
CA MET A 332 6.71 33.31 5.98
C MET A 332 6.54 32.23 7.06
N LEU A 333 7.38 31.20 7.07
CA LEU A 333 7.31 30.14 8.08
C LEU A 333 7.74 30.65 9.46
N GLU A 334 8.70 31.58 9.55
CA GLU A 334 9.13 32.16 10.84
C GLU A 334 7.99 32.84 11.59
N SER A 335 7.03 33.46 10.89
CA SER A 335 5.85 34.07 11.49
C SER A 335 4.70 33.10 11.79
N ARG A 336 4.90 31.78 11.61
CA ARG A 336 3.87 30.73 11.74
C ARG A 336 4.33 29.62 12.70
N PRO A 337 4.28 29.89 14.02
CA PRO A 337 4.85 29.00 15.04
C PRO A 337 4.17 27.61 15.09
N ASN A 338 2.88 27.49 14.77
CA ASN A 338 2.19 26.21 14.84
C ASN A 338 2.63 25.27 13.71
N ILE A 339 2.79 25.78 12.49
CA ILE A 339 3.37 25.01 11.38
C ILE A 339 4.80 24.57 11.73
N ARG A 340 5.63 25.46 12.29
CA ARG A 340 6.99 25.12 12.68
C ARG A 340 7.05 24.03 13.75
N ARG A 341 6.19 24.12 14.78
CA ARG A 341 6.05 23.10 15.81
C ARG A 341 5.64 21.76 15.20
N ALA A 342 4.58 21.74 14.40
CA ALA A 342 4.10 20.53 13.75
C ALA A 342 5.17 19.91 12.82
N HIS A 343 5.90 20.74 12.07
CA HIS A 343 7.00 20.26 11.22
C HIS A 343 8.17 19.71 12.03
N ALA A 344 8.50 20.29 13.19
CA ALA A 344 9.48 19.71 14.11
C ALA A 344 9.03 18.34 14.64
N ALA A 345 7.74 18.19 15.00
CA ALA A 345 7.17 16.91 15.40
C ALA A 345 7.28 15.86 14.27
N MET A 346 7.03 16.26 13.01
CA MET A 346 7.24 15.40 11.85
C MET A 346 8.71 15.02 11.63
N ARG A 347 9.64 15.97 11.76
CA ARG A 347 11.09 15.72 11.61
C ARG A 347 11.65 14.76 12.64
N ALA A 348 11.05 14.70 13.83
CA ALA A 348 11.45 13.76 14.88
C ALA A 348 11.04 12.30 14.59
N ARG A 349 10.20 12.06 13.57
CA ARG A 349 9.71 10.71 13.25
C ARG A 349 10.75 9.90 12.47
N PRO A 350 10.96 8.62 12.80
CA PRO A 350 11.86 7.75 12.05
C PRO A 350 11.51 7.64 10.55
N SER A 351 10.22 7.63 10.22
CA SER A 351 9.71 7.63 8.84
C SER A 351 10.18 8.85 8.04
N TYR A 352 10.24 10.02 8.68
CA TYR A 352 10.66 11.27 8.05
C TYR A 352 12.16 11.25 7.75
N ALA A 353 12.97 10.77 8.71
CA ALA A 353 14.41 10.60 8.57
C ALA A 353 14.76 9.57 7.49
N ALA A 354 14.10 8.41 7.50
CA ALA A 354 14.31 7.33 6.53
C ALA A 354 13.96 7.71 5.08
N THR A 355 13.21 8.80 4.89
CA THR A 355 12.73 9.24 3.58
C THR A 355 13.26 10.60 3.16
N GLN A 356 14.30 11.10 3.82
CA GLN A 356 14.92 12.37 3.45
C GLN A 356 15.32 12.38 1.97
N PRO A 357 14.98 13.43 1.22
CA PRO A 357 15.39 13.55 -0.17
C PRO A 357 16.90 13.76 -0.23
N ASN A 358 17.56 12.97 -1.09
CA ASN A 358 18.96 13.18 -1.43
C ASN A 358 19.05 14.19 -2.59
N PHE A 359 19.80 15.27 -2.41
CA PHE A 359 19.94 16.32 -3.42
C PHE A 359 21.23 16.21 -4.24
N GLY A 360 22.06 15.19 -3.97
CA GLY A 360 23.43 15.10 -4.49
C GLY A 360 24.43 15.63 -3.49
#